data_AF-A0A1F9NAW8-F1
#
_entry.id   AF-A0A1F9NAW8-F1
#
_cell.length_a   1.000
_cell.length_b   1.000
_cell.length_c   1.000
_cell.angle_alpha   90.00
_cell.angle_beta   90.00
_cell.angle_gamma   90.00
#
_symmetry.space_group_name_H-M   'P 1'
#
loop_
_entity.id
_entity.type
_entity.pdbx_description
1 polymer ?
#
loop_
_entity_poly.entity_id
_entity_poly.type
_entity_poly.pdbx_seq_one_letter_code
_entity_poly.pdbx_strand_id
1 'polypeptide(L)'
;MASTGEHTATVSYLSQTGIHSQVVYGGPASRHTAMRTLALVRAIDRLDLSAVELPQQLLHELFELDADFAEALWALGQPPNALDYRAMVRDTLASLKRRPEVLEEFLARLPARAIQPLAAYRAAIRAALACADAYYETPGHEEH
;
A
#
# COMPACT_ATOMS: atom_id res chain seq x y z
N MET A 1 43.80 34.89 0.95
CA MET A 1 44.28 33.77 1.79
C MET A 1 43.07 33.16 2.47
N ALA A 2 43.00 31.83 2.42
CA ALA A 2 41.83 31.00 2.66
C ALA A 2 41.69 30.50 4.10
N SER A 3 40.50 29.97 4.39
CA SER A 3 40.14 28.99 5.44
C SER A 3 40.03 29.57 6.87
N THR A 4 39.03 29.24 7.69
CA THR A 4 38.32 27.96 7.86
C THR A 4 37.04 28.20 8.67
N GLY A 5 35.96 27.49 8.37
CA GLY A 5 34.92 27.20 9.37
C GLY A 5 33.50 27.11 8.82
N GLU A 6 32.86 25.97 9.08
CA GLU A 6 31.41 25.74 9.06
C GLU A 6 30.76 25.35 7.72
N HIS A 7 31.19 24.20 7.22
CA HIS A 7 30.28 23.26 6.55
C HIS A 7 29.78 22.24 7.57
N THR A 8 28.54 22.35 8.04
CA THR A 8 27.57 21.23 8.26
C THR A 8 26.43 21.69 9.18
N ALA A 9 25.29 22.09 8.61
CA ALA A 9 23.97 21.96 9.26
C ALA A 9 22.85 22.47 8.34
N THR A 10 22.66 21.88 7.16
CA THR A 10 21.42 22.13 6.38
C THR A 10 20.99 20.92 5.58
N VAL A 11 20.97 19.75 6.23
CA VAL A 11 20.27 18.57 5.70
C VAL A 11 19.64 17.85 6.89
N SER A 12 18.44 18.25 7.32
CA SER A 12 17.60 17.42 8.20
C SER A 12 16.13 17.87 8.34
N TYR A 13 15.76 19.10 8.00
CA TYR A 13 14.38 19.57 8.23
C TYR A 13 13.38 19.37 7.08
N LEU A 14 13.84 18.93 5.90
CA LEU A 14 12.97 18.70 4.73
C LEU A 14 12.56 17.23 4.53
N SER A 15 13.11 16.30 5.32
CA SER A 15 12.79 14.87 5.24
C SER A 15 11.54 14.49 6.05
N GLN A 16 11.32 15.12 7.21
CA GLN A 16 10.18 14.79 8.08
C GLN A 16 8.86 15.41 7.63
N THR A 17 8.88 16.63 7.08
CA THR A 17 7.69 17.34 6.59
C THR A 17 7.14 16.78 5.27
N GLY A 18 8.02 16.29 4.39
CA GLY A 18 7.61 15.65 3.13
C GLY A 18 6.93 14.28 3.35
N ILE A 19 7.42 13.50 4.32
CA ILE A 19 6.80 12.22 4.71
C ILE A 19 5.52 12.47 5.50
N HIS A 20 5.48 13.49 6.37
CA HIS A 20 4.26 13.88 7.08
C HIS A 20 3.13 14.29 6.12
N SER A 21 3.38 15.10 5.08
CA SER A 21 2.30 15.47 4.16
C SER A 21 1.88 14.32 3.23
N GLN A 22 2.79 13.41 2.88
CA GLN A 22 2.46 12.24 2.07
C GLN A 22 1.71 11.15 2.83
N VAL A 23 1.89 11.02 4.15
CA VAL A 23 1.16 10.01 4.92
C VAL A 23 -0.13 10.59 5.52
N VAL A 24 -0.12 11.87 5.93
CA VAL A 24 -1.27 12.56 6.57
C VAL A 24 -2.32 13.07 5.56
N TYR A 25 -2.07 13.03 4.24
CA TYR A 25 -3.08 13.34 3.21
C TYR A 25 -3.32 12.17 2.24
N GLY A 26 -2.98 10.94 2.65
CA GLY A 26 -3.22 9.76 1.83
C GLY A 26 -2.46 9.85 0.51
N GLY A 27 -1.16 10.12 0.57
CA GLY A 27 -0.32 10.40 -0.58
C GLY A 27 -0.38 9.31 -1.66
N PRO A 28 0.18 9.60 -2.84
CA PRO A 28 0.12 8.71 -4.00
C PRO A 28 0.57 7.27 -3.65
N ALA A 29 1.54 7.10 -2.75
CA ALA A 29 2.03 5.78 -2.35
C ALA A 29 0.94 4.85 -1.77
N SER A 30 0.12 5.32 -0.83
CA SER A 30 -0.96 4.52 -0.23
C SER A 30 -2.04 4.18 -1.27
N ARG A 31 -2.44 5.17 -2.10
CA ARG A 31 -3.38 4.98 -3.22
C ARG A 31 -2.89 3.97 -4.25
N HIS A 32 -1.63 4.09 -4.67
CA HIS A 32 -1.01 3.16 -5.60
C HIS A 32 -0.94 1.75 -5.02
N THR A 33 -0.82 1.62 -3.70
CA THR A 33 -0.75 0.33 -3.02
C THR A 33 -2.11 -0.35 -2.95
N ALA A 34 -3.17 0.36 -2.54
CA ALA A 34 -4.54 -0.15 -2.54
C ALA A 34 -4.97 -0.64 -3.95
N MET A 35 -4.73 0.16 -5.00
CA MET A 35 -5.00 -0.28 -6.39
C MET A 35 -4.21 -1.54 -6.79
N ARG A 36 -3.00 -1.73 -6.25
CA ARG A 36 -2.17 -2.93 -6.56
C ARG A 36 -2.67 -4.16 -5.84
N THR A 37 -3.27 -4.02 -4.66
CA THR A 37 -3.93 -5.11 -3.94
C THR A 37 -5.23 -5.49 -4.65
N LEU A 38 -6.08 -4.53 -4.98
CA LEU A 38 -7.31 -4.78 -5.74
C LEU A 38 -7.04 -5.47 -7.08
N ALA A 39 -6.03 -5.00 -7.82
CA ALA A 39 -5.61 -5.66 -9.07
C ALA A 39 -5.06 -7.08 -8.85
N LEU A 40 -4.43 -7.36 -7.70
CA LEU A 40 -3.95 -8.70 -7.35
C LEU A 40 -5.11 -9.64 -7.06
N VAL A 41 -6.07 -9.23 -6.22
CA VAL A 41 -7.24 -10.03 -5.85
C VAL A 41 -8.08 -10.36 -7.08
N ARG A 42 -8.47 -9.34 -7.86
CA ARG A 42 -9.24 -9.55 -9.09
C ARG A 42 -8.50 -10.38 -10.14
N ALA A 43 -7.17 -10.39 -10.10
CA ALA A 43 -6.37 -11.25 -10.98
C ALA A 43 -6.32 -12.69 -10.49
N ILE A 44 -6.25 -12.91 -9.16
CA ILE A 44 -6.33 -14.24 -8.54
C ILE A 44 -7.70 -14.88 -8.84
N ASP A 45 -8.79 -14.11 -8.79
CA ASP A 45 -10.15 -14.59 -9.09
C ASP A 45 -10.30 -15.09 -10.55
N ARG A 46 -9.39 -14.69 -11.44
CA ARG A 46 -9.36 -15.14 -12.85
C ARG A 46 -8.49 -16.36 -13.07
N LEU A 47 -7.77 -16.83 -12.05
CA LEU A 47 -6.95 -18.01 -12.14
C LEU A 47 -7.77 -19.25 -11.80
N ASP A 48 -7.50 -20.34 -12.52
CA ASP A 48 -8.00 -21.67 -12.16
C ASP A 48 -7.05 -22.30 -11.11
N LEU A 49 -7.10 -21.74 -9.90
CA LEU A 49 -6.37 -22.23 -8.73
C LEU A 49 -7.36 -22.68 -7.67
N SER A 50 -7.12 -23.86 -7.12
CA SER A 50 -7.84 -24.32 -5.93
C SER A 50 -7.34 -23.59 -4.67
N ALA A 51 -8.16 -23.58 -3.62
CA ALA A 51 -7.79 -22.94 -2.35
C ALA A 51 -6.52 -23.54 -1.73
N VAL A 52 -6.22 -24.81 -1.99
CA VAL A 52 -5.01 -25.50 -1.49
C VAL A 52 -3.74 -25.11 -2.24
N GLU A 53 -3.88 -24.60 -3.47
CA GLU A 53 -2.76 -24.14 -4.29
C GLU A 53 -2.40 -22.68 -4.03
N LEU A 54 -3.33 -21.93 -3.42
CA LEU A 54 -3.09 -20.55 -3.00
C LEU A 54 -2.33 -20.54 -1.67
N PRO A 55 -1.24 -19.76 -1.54
CA PRO A 55 -0.58 -19.52 -0.27
C PRO A 55 -1.47 -18.68 0.68
N GLN A 56 -2.46 -19.31 1.30
CA GLN A 56 -3.54 -18.63 2.06
C GLN A 56 -3.01 -17.70 3.16
N GLN A 57 -1.97 -18.11 3.89
CA GLN A 57 -1.38 -17.30 4.96
C GLN A 57 -0.77 -16.00 4.43
N LEU A 58 -0.04 -16.07 3.31
CA LEU A 58 0.56 -14.90 2.68
C LEU A 58 -0.49 -14.03 2.01
N LEU A 59 -1.54 -14.64 1.45
CA LEU A 59 -2.69 -13.89 0.93
C LEU A 59 -3.38 -13.10 2.04
N HIS A 60 -3.61 -13.72 3.20
CA HIS A 60 -4.16 -13.06 4.37
C HIS A 60 -3.24 -11.93 4.88
N GLU A 61 -1.93 -12.16 5.00
CA GLU A 61 -0.97 -11.11 5.38
C GLU A 61 -1.00 -9.93 4.39
N LEU A 62 -1.13 -10.18 3.09
CA LEU A 62 -1.28 -9.12 2.09
C LEU A 62 -2.58 -8.31 2.27
N PHE A 63 -3.66 -8.94 2.73
CA PHE A 63 -4.92 -8.26 3.03
C PHE A 63 -4.83 -7.42 4.30
N GLU A 64 -4.21 -7.93 5.36
CA GLU A 64 -3.99 -7.17 6.61
C GLU A 64 -3.15 -5.92 6.35
N LEU A 65 -2.06 -6.06 5.59
CA LEU A 65 -1.22 -4.92 5.20
C LEU A 65 -1.98 -3.89 4.36
N ASP A 66 -2.98 -4.31 3.57
CA ASP A 66 -3.83 -3.40 2.82
C ASP A 66 -4.89 -2.72 3.69
N ALA A 67 -5.42 -3.45 4.67
CA ALA A 67 -6.33 -2.92 5.68
C ALA A 67 -5.69 -1.78 6.48
N ASP A 68 -4.41 -1.89 6.84
CA ASP A 68 -3.65 -0.80 7.46
C ASP A 68 -3.64 0.47 6.59
N PHE A 69 -3.64 0.33 5.26
CA PHE A 69 -3.73 1.49 4.35
C PHE A 69 -5.15 2.04 4.26
N ALA A 70 -6.15 1.18 4.19
CA ALA A 70 -7.56 1.60 4.20
C ALA A 70 -7.90 2.34 5.50
N GLU A 71 -7.44 1.85 6.65
CA GLU A 71 -7.59 2.48 7.94
C GLU A 71 -6.90 3.85 7.99
N ALA A 72 -5.67 3.95 7.47
CA ALA A 72 -4.96 5.22 7.37
C ALA A 72 -5.67 6.24 6.47
N LEU A 73 -6.28 5.79 5.37
CA LEU A 73 -7.08 6.65 4.49
C LEU A 73 -8.39 7.09 5.14
N TRP A 74 -9.09 6.19 5.83
CA TRP A 74 -10.31 6.49 6.57
C TRP A 74 -10.05 7.49 7.71
N ALA A 75 -8.92 7.37 8.41
CA ALA A 75 -8.51 8.27 9.49
C ALA A 75 -8.39 9.74 9.07
N LEU A 76 -8.15 10.01 7.78
CA LEU A 76 -8.07 11.37 7.23
C LEU A 76 -9.40 12.11 7.30
N GLY A 77 -10.52 11.39 7.30
CA GLY A 77 -11.86 11.96 7.43
C GLY A 77 -12.30 12.16 8.88
N GLN A 78 -11.51 11.73 9.86
CA GLN A 78 -11.88 11.79 11.27
C GLN A 78 -11.57 13.16 11.89
N PRO A 79 -12.35 13.61 12.89
CA PRO A 79 -12.12 14.87 13.54
C PRO A 79 -10.76 14.91 14.25
N PRO A 80 -10.12 16.09 14.35
CA PRO A 80 -8.85 16.23 15.05
C PRO A 80 -8.95 15.70 16.49
N ASN A 81 -7.93 14.94 16.92
CA ASN A 81 -7.83 14.31 18.25
C ASN A 81 -8.73 13.08 18.50
N ALA A 82 -9.41 12.54 17.48
CA ALA A 82 -10.11 11.27 17.62
C ALA A 82 -9.18 10.05 17.61
N LEU A 83 -8.00 10.18 16.99
CA LEU A 83 -7.08 9.08 16.71
C LEU A 83 -5.62 9.44 17.05
N ASP A 84 -4.81 8.42 17.36
CA ASP A 84 -3.36 8.56 17.46
C ASP A 84 -2.72 8.49 16.07
N TYR A 85 -2.74 9.62 15.37
CA TYR A 85 -2.15 9.73 14.03
C TYR A 85 -0.66 9.37 13.99
N ARG A 86 0.08 9.49 15.09
CA ARG A 86 1.50 9.11 15.13
C ARG A 86 1.66 7.60 15.11
N ALA A 87 0.86 6.88 15.91
CA ALA A 87 0.81 5.43 15.86
C ALA A 87 0.40 4.95 14.46
N MET A 88 -0.66 5.52 13.89
CA MET A 88 -1.15 5.14 12.55
C MET A 88 -0.10 5.38 11.46
N VAL A 89 0.56 6.55 11.43
CA VAL A 89 1.64 6.83 10.47
C VAL A 89 2.78 5.82 10.60
N ARG A 90 3.19 5.48 11.83
CA ARG A 90 4.22 4.48 12.08
C ARG A 90 3.81 3.11 11.54
N ASP A 91 2.58 2.70 11.81
CA ASP A 91 2.07 1.38 11.46
C ASP A 91 1.90 1.28 9.93
N THR A 92 1.31 2.29 9.28
CA THR A 92 1.27 2.41 7.80
C THR A 92 2.66 2.35 7.16
N LEU A 93 3.66 3.02 7.73
CA LEU A 93 5.03 2.98 7.20
C LEU A 93 5.67 1.60 7.37
N ALA A 94 5.36 0.88 8.45
CA ALA A 94 5.81 -0.50 8.62
C ALA A 94 5.18 -1.41 7.56
N SER A 95 3.87 -1.26 7.32
CA SER A 95 3.15 -2.07 6.33
C SER A 95 3.61 -1.79 4.90
N LEU A 96 3.90 -0.53 4.55
CA LEU A 96 4.51 -0.17 3.26
C LEU A 96 5.85 -0.84 3.03
N LYS A 97 6.68 -0.99 4.08
CA LYS A 97 7.99 -1.65 3.98
C LYS A 97 7.87 -3.17 3.88
N ARG A 98 6.91 -3.77 4.58
CA ARG A 98 6.73 -5.22 4.64
C ARG A 98 6.10 -5.79 3.37
N ARG A 99 5.18 -5.05 2.76
CA ARG A 99 4.36 -5.55 1.64
C ARG A 99 5.13 -6.10 0.42
N PRO A 100 6.21 -5.48 -0.09
CA PRO A 100 6.96 -6.02 -1.22
C PRO A 100 7.51 -7.42 -0.93
N GLU A 101 8.03 -7.64 0.27
CA GLU A 101 8.58 -8.93 0.72
C GLU A 101 7.50 -10.02 0.73
N VAL A 102 6.35 -9.74 1.35
CA VAL A 102 5.22 -10.69 1.39
C VAL A 102 4.68 -10.99 0.00
N LEU A 103 4.64 -9.99 -0.88
CA LEU A 103 4.21 -10.17 -2.26
C LEU A 103 5.19 -11.05 -3.04
N GLU A 104 6.50 -10.83 -2.90
CA GLU A 104 7.51 -11.66 -3.54
C GLU A 104 7.42 -13.11 -3.06
N GLU A 105 7.26 -13.31 -1.75
CA GLU A 105 7.09 -14.66 -1.18
C GLU A 105 5.79 -15.32 -1.67
N PHE A 106 4.69 -14.57 -1.74
CA PHE A 106 3.43 -15.05 -2.28
C PHE A 106 3.60 -15.53 -3.72
N LEU A 107 4.22 -14.71 -4.58
CA LEU A 107 4.46 -15.05 -5.98
C LEU A 107 5.40 -16.26 -6.14
N ALA A 108 6.41 -16.40 -5.29
CA ALA A 108 7.35 -17.51 -5.31
C ALA A 108 6.70 -18.85 -4.93
N ARG A 109 5.63 -18.83 -4.13
CA ARG A 109 4.90 -20.04 -3.70
C ARG A 109 3.75 -20.44 -4.64
N LEU A 110 3.45 -19.63 -5.66
CA LEU A 110 2.41 -19.96 -6.63
C LEU A 110 2.88 -21.07 -7.60
N PRO A 111 1.95 -21.91 -8.09
CA PRO A 111 2.26 -22.83 -9.18
C PRO A 111 2.77 -22.10 -10.42
N ALA A 112 3.80 -22.64 -11.08
CA ALA A 112 4.42 -21.99 -12.25
C ALA A 112 3.40 -21.65 -13.36
N ARG A 113 2.37 -22.48 -13.53
CA ARG A 113 1.27 -22.25 -14.49
C ARG A 113 0.45 -20.98 -14.23
N ALA A 114 0.45 -20.48 -12.99
CA ALA A 114 -0.28 -19.29 -12.60
C ALA A 114 0.53 -18.00 -12.74
N ILE A 115 1.87 -18.06 -12.75
CA ILE A 115 2.74 -16.87 -12.68
C ILE A 115 2.53 -15.94 -13.88
N GLN A 116 2.59 -16.49 -15.10
CA GLN A 116 2.43 -15.70 -16.34
C GLN A 116 1.01 -15.14 -16.50
N PRO A 117 -0.07 -15.94 -16.36
CA PRO A 117 -1.43 -15.41 -16.40
C PRO A 117 -1.69 -14.36 -15.33
N LEU A 118 -1.21 -14.58 -14.10
CA LEU A 118 -1.37 -13.62 -13.01
C LEU A 118 -0.73 -12.27 -13.36
N ALA A 119 0.51 -12.27 -13.87
CA ALA A 119 1.19 -11.05 -14.28
C ALA A 119 0.40 -10.30 -15.36
N ALA A 120 -0.12 -11.02 -16.37
CA ALA A 120 -0.92 -10.43 -17.44
C ALA A 120 -2.24 -9.84 -16.93
N TYR A 121 -2.99 -10.58 -16.11
CA TYR A 121 -4.25 -10.10 -15.53
C TYR A 121 -4.03 -8.92 -14.60
N ARG A 122 -2.99 -8.95 -13.75
CA ARG A 122 -2.66 -7.82 -12.87
C ARG A 122 -2.34 -6.57 -13.64
N ALA A 123 -1.56 -6.66 -14.73
CA ALA A 123 -1.22 -5.52 -15.56
C ALA A 123 -2.47 -4.95 -16.26
N ALA A 124 -3.29 -5.81 -16.86
CA ALA A 124 -4.51 -5.41 -17.56
C ALA A 124 -5.52 -4.75 -16.60
N ILE A 125 -5.78 -5.37 -15.44
CA ILE A 125 -6.69 -4.82 -14.43
C ILE A 125 -6.13 -3.52 -13.88
N ARG A 126 -4.83 -3.45 -13.55
CA ARG A 126 -4.23 -2.23 -13.03
C ARG A 126 -4.32 -1.06 -14.00
N ALA A 127 -4.19 -1.30 -15.30
CA ALA A 127 -4.34 -0.28 -16.34
C ALA A 127 -5.78 0.24 -16.47
N ALA A 128 -6.77 -0.58 -16.10
CA ALA A 128 -8.18 -0.22 -16.12
C ALA A 128 -8.67 0.46 -14.83
N LEU A 129 -7.95 0.33 -13.70
CA LEU A 129 -8.34 0.91 -12.41
C LEU A 129 -8.02 2.41 -12.33
N ALA A 130 -9.05 3.20 -12.01
CA ALA A 130 -8.91 4.57 -11.56
C ALA A 130 -8.57 4.64 -10.07
N CYS A 131 -8.01 5.76 -9.61
CA CYS A 131 -7.74 5.96 -8.18
C CYS A 131 -9.01 5.85 -7.33
N ALA A 132 -10.15 6.34 -7.84
CA ALA A 132 -11.43 6.31 -7.14
C ALA A 132 -11.92 4.88 -6.87
N ASP A 133 -11.63 3.93 -7.77
CA ASP A 133 -12.01 2.52 -7.61
C ASP A 133 -11.39 1.86 -6.38
N ALA A 134 -10.24 2.35 -5.90
CA ALA A 134 -9.61 1.86 -4.68
C ALA A 134 -10.21 2.47 -3.40
N TYR A 135 -10.92 3.60 -3.50
CA TYR A 135 -11.55 4.27 -2.36
C TYR A 135 -12.97 3.75 -2.11
N TYR A 136 -13.76 3.45 -3.15
CA TYR A 136 -15.16 3.03 -3.00
C TYR A 136 -15.34 1.66 -2.32
N GLU A 137 -14.30 0.82 -2.25
CA GLU A 137 -14.35 -0.43 -1.49
C GLU A 137 -14.05 -0.22 0.02
N THR A 138 -13.75 1.01 0.46
CA THR A 138 -13.60 1.35 1.89
C THR A 138 -14.97 1.68 2.50
N PRO A 139 -15.44 0.95 3.53
CA PRO A 139 -16.74 1.21 4.16
C PRO A 139 -16.86 2.66 4.67
N GLY A 140 -17.95 3.34 4.32
CA GLY A 140 -18.23 4.72 4.73
C GLY A 140 -17.74 5.81 3.78
N HIS A 141 -17.21 5.44 2.60
CA HIS A 141 -16.83 6.36 1.53
C HIS A 141 -17.76 6.20 0.31
N GLU A 142 -19.07 6.26 0.54
CA GLU A 142 -20.02 6.47 -0.56
C GLU A 142 -20.02 7.97 -0.87
N GLU A 143 -19.68 8.34 -2.10
CA GLU A 143 -19.81 9.72 -2.54
C GLU A 143 -21.28 10.16 -2.40
N HIS A 144 -21.47 11.26 -1.66
CA HIS A 144 -22.68 12.07 -1.74
C HIS A 144 -22.59 13.06 -2.90
#